data_AF-A0A1B7KYA8-F1
#
_entry.id   AF-A0A1B7KYA8-F1
#
_cell.length_a   1.000
_cell.length_b   1.000
_cell.length_c   1.000
_cell.angle_alpha   90.00
_cell.angle_beta   90.00
_cell.angle_gamma   90.00
#
_symmetry.space_group_name_H-M   'P 1'
#
loop_
_entity.id
_entity.type
_entity.pdbx_description
1 polymer ?
#
loop_
_entity_poly.entity_id
_entity_poly.type
_entity_poly.pdbx_seq_one_letter_code
_entity_poly.pdbx_strand_id
1 'polypeptide(L)' 'MVKTANVVAEIGLLIYPECQLAAIYGLTDLFRISGEWVQEASDHGAIPVIRVSHWKVGDEGECVSRFTKCEFNQ' A
#
# COMPACT_ATOMS: atom_id res chain seq x y z
N MET A 1 15.57 14.48 15.90
CA MET A 1 14.62 13.50 16.48
C MET A 1 14.29 12.47 15.42
N VAL A 2 14.57 11.19 15.67
CA VAL A 2 14.22 10.11 14.72
C VAL A 2 12.72 9.86 14.86
N LYS A 3 11.95 10.16 13.82
CA LYS A 3 10.54 9.76 13.73
C LYS A 3 10.50 8.25 13.47
N THR A 4 9.89 7.48 14.37
CA THR A 4 9.76 6.03 14.22
C THR A 4 8.46 5.71 13.48
N ALA A 5 8.51 4.92 12.40
CA ALA A 5 7.29 4.47 11.74
C ALA A 5 6.56 3.43 12.61
N ASN A 6 5.30 3.70 12.93
CA ASN A 6 4.40 2.75 13.60
C ASN A 6 3.38 2.26 12.59
N VAL A 7 3.49 1.00 12.16
CA VAL A 7 2.52 0.42 11.22
C VAL A 7 1.22 0.14 11.97
N VAL A 8 0.18 0.93 11.70
CA VAL A 8 -1.12 0.83 12.38
C VAL A 8 -2.09 -0.10 11.66
N ALA A 9 -1.91 -0.29 10.35
CA ALA A 9 -2.76 -1.14 9.52
C ALA A 9 -2.02 -1.61 8.26
N GLU A 10 -2.47 -2.74 7.72
CA GLU A 10 -2.10 -3.23 6.39
C GLU A 10 -3.34 -3.36 5.51
N ILE A 11 -3.25 -2.91 4.26
CA ILE A 11 -4.29 -2.96 3.24
C ILE A 11 -3.78 -3.81 2.08
N GLY A 12 -4.47 -4.92 1.81
CA GLY A 12 -4.22 -5.78 0.66
C GLY A 12 -5.10 -5.40 -0.54
N LEU A 13 -4.49 -5.02 -1.66
CA LEU A 13 -5.17 -4.74 -2.92
C LEU A 13 -5.09 -5.95 -3.85
N LEU A 14 -6.20 -6.65 -4.05
CA LEU A 14 -6.27 -7.82 -4.92
C LEU A 14 -6.43 -7.44 -6.39
N ILE A 15 -5.45 -7.84 -7.20
CA ILE A 15 -5.42 -7.73 -8.65
C ILE A 15 -5.85 -9.08 -9.20
N TYR A 16 -7.01 -9.09 -9.83
CA TYR A 16 -7.61 -10.26 -10.46
C TYR A 16 -7.76 -10.02 -11.98
N PRO A 17 -8.00 -11.06 -12.79
CA PRO A 17 -8.18 -10.91 -14.24
C PRO A 17 -9.28 -9.90 -14.56
N GLU A 18 -9.06 -9.05 -15.58
CA GLU A 18 -9.98 -7.97 -15.95
C GLU A 18 -10.22 -6.89 -14.88
N CYS A 19 -9.46 -6.88 -13.77
CA CYS A 19 -9.59 -5.80 -12.80
C CYS A 19 -9.15 -4.45 -13.40
N GLN A 20 -9.85 -3.39 -13.01
CA GLN A 20 -9.52 -2.06 -13.48
C GLN A 20 -8.28 -1.54 -12.75
N LEU A 21 -7.12 -1.63 -13.41
CA LEU A 21 -5.83 -1.16 -12.86
C LEU A 21 -5.87 0.30 -12.41
N ALA A 22 -6.67 1.15 -13.08
CA ALA A 22 -6.86 2.55 -12.68
C ALA A 22 -7.38 2.69 -11.23
N ALA A 23 -8.25 1.80 -10.76
CA ALA A 23 -8.75 1.81 -9.39
C ALA A 23 -7.65 1.40 -8.39
N ILE A 24 -6.83 0.40 -8.76
CA ILE A 24 -5.69 -0.05 -7.94
C ILE A 24 -4.65 1.06 -7.78
N TYR A 25 -4.31 1.75 -8.88
CA TYR A 25 -3.39 2.89 -8.84
C TYR A 25 -4.00 4.07 -8.08
N GLY A 26 -5.28 4.38 -8.29
CA GLY A 26 -5.98 5.44 -7.57
C GLY A 26 -5.98 5.24 -6.05
N LEU A 27 -6.24 4.01 -5.58
CA LEU A 27 -6.16 3.67 -4.16
C LEU A 27 -4.72 3.77 -3.63
N THR A 28 -3.75 3.29 -4.41
CA THR A 28 -2.33 3.35 -4.05
C THR A 28 -1.86 4.80 -3.88
N ASP A 29 -2.26 5.70 -4.79
CA ASP A 29 -1.93 7.12 -4.72
C ASP A 29 -2.67 7.83 -3.57
N LEU A 30 -3.93 7.50 -3.33
CA LEU A 30 -4.69 8.05 -2.20
C LEU A 30 -3.97 7.77 -0.87
N PHE A 31 -3.56 6.52 -0.66
CA PHE A 31 -2.83 6.16 0.57
C PHE A 31 -1.44 6.81 0.63
N ARG A 32 -0.76 6.96 -0.51
CA ARG A 32 0.53 7.68 -0.58
C ARG A 32 0.38 9.14 -0.14
N ILE A 33 -0.55 9.87 -0.74
CA ILE A 33 -0.80 11.29 -0.42
C ILE A 33 -1.23 11.43 1.05
N SER A 34 -2.09 10.53 1.54
CA SER A 34 -2.49 10.55 2.96
C SER A 34 -1.30 10.35 3.91
N GLY A 35 -0.34 9.48 3.55
CA GLY A 35 0.87 9.25 4.32
C GLY A 35 1.83 10.43 4.31
N GLU A 36 1.87 11.20 3.22
CA GLU A 36 2.62 12.46 3.14
C GLU A 36 2.02 13.50 4.11
N TRP A 37 0.70 13.67 4.11
CA TRP A 37 0.02 14.60 5.02
C TRP A 37 0.20 14.25 6.49
N VAL A 38 0.17 12.95 6.83
CA VAL A 38 0.38 12.48 8.20
C VAL A 38 1.83 12.72 8.65
N GLN A 39 2.82 12.57 7.75
CA GLN A 39 4.21 12.88 8.06
C GLN A 39 4.43 14.37 8.36
N GLU A 40 3.75 15.25 7.62
CA GLU A 40 3.79 16.70 7.80
C GLU A 40 3.07 17.13 9.08
N ALA A 41 1.91 16.55 9.39
CA ALA A 41 1.11 16.90 10.57
C ALA A 41 1.67 16.33 11.89
N SER A 42 2.53 15.31 11.84
CA SER A 42 3.08 14.69 13.05
C SER A 42 4.30 15.47 13.54
N ASP A 43 4.17 16.37 14.50
CA ASP A 43 5.34 17.15 14.96
C ASP A 43 6.28 16.36 15.88
N HIS A 44 5.77 15.44 16.71
CA HIS A 44 6.57 14.69 17.69
C HIS A 44 6.12 13.23 17.84
N GLY A 45 7.07 12.29 17.80
CA GLY A 45 6.84 10.87 18.13
C GLY A 45 6.83 9.90 16.94
N ALA A 46 6.10 8.79 17.10
CA ALA A 46 5.98 7.75 16.08
C ALA A 46 4.92 8.12 15.03
N ILE A 47 5.26 8.05 13.75
CA ILE A 47 4.34 8.37 12.66
C ILE A 47 3.46 7.15 12.40
N PRO A 48 2.12 7.26 12.44
CA PRO A 48 1.25 6.16 12.04
C PRO A 48 1.37 5.96 10.52
N VAL A 49 1.72 4.75 10.11
CA VAL A 49 1.90 4.36 8.70
C VAL A 49 0.92 3.26 8.34
N ILE A 50 0.30 3.41 7.17
CA ILE A 50 -0.50 2.35 6.55
C ILE A 50 0.38 1.64 5.52
N ARG A 51 0.49 0.32 5.64
CA ARG A 51 1.19 -0.51 4.65
C ARG A 51 0.19 -0.93 3.57
N VAL A 52 0.52 -0.68 2.31
CA VAL A 52 -0.25 -1.19 1.16
C VAL A 52 0.53 -2.34 0.55
N SER A 53 -0.13 -3.49 0.39
CA SER A 53 0.40 -4.66 -0.30
C SER A 53 -0.50 -5.02 -1.48
N HIS A 54 0.10 -5.38 -2.62
CA HIS A 54 -0.61 -5.76 -3.84
C HIS A 54 -0.59 -7.25 -3.99
N TRP A 55 -1.75 -7.85 -4.16
CA TRP A 55 -1.92 -9.29 -4.18
C TRP A 55 -2.35 -9.66 -5.59
N LYS A 56 -1.63 -10.54 -6.27
CA LYS A 56 -2.01 -10.98 -7.61
C LYS A 56 -2.51 -12.41 -7.55
N VAL A 57 -3.67 -12.65 -8.16
CA VAL A 57 -4.17 -14.00 -8.41
C VAL A 57 -3.44 -14.55 -9.64
N GLY A 58 -2.81 -15.73 -9.51
CA GLY A 58 -2.27 -16.46 -10.67
C GLY A 58 -3.40 -17.01 -11.56
N ASP A 59 -3.09 -17.45 -12.77
CA ASP A 59 -4.11 -18.06 -13.63
C ASP A 59 -4.65 -19.38 -13.01
N GLU A 60 -5.92 -19.68 -13.26
CA GLU A 60 -6.59 -20.95 -12.91
C GLU A 60 -6.43 -21.43 -11.44
N GLY A 61 -6.82 -20.58 -10.47
CA GLY A 61 -6.92 -20.99 -9.07
C GLY A 61 -5.58 -21.08 -8.33
N GLU A 62 -4.52 -20.50 -8.90
CA GLU A 62 -3.21 -20.42 -8.28
C GLU A 62 -3.14 -19.49 -7.06
N CYS A 63 -2.14 -19.79 -6.22
CA CYS A 63 -1.76 -19.09 -5.01
C CYS A 63 -1.73 -17.56 -5.19
N VAL A 64 -2.37 -16.86 -4.25
CA VAL A 64 -2.29 -15.40 -4.17
C VAL A 64 -0.89 -15.00 -3.72
N SER A 65 -0.17 -14.30 -4.60
CA SER A 65 1.17 -13.79 -4.32
C SER A 65 1.11 -12.35 -3.84
N ARG A 66 1.75 -12.08 -2.70
CA ARG A 66 1.83 -10.73 -2.12
C ARG A 66 3.10 -10.03 -2.58
N PHE A 67 2.94 -8.89 -3.21
CA PHE A 67 4.00 -7.96 -3.58
C PHE A 67 3.93 -6.73 -2.67
N THR A 68 5.07 -6.36 -2.10
CA THR A 68 5.23 -5.09 -1.39
C THR A 68 6.06 -4.16 -2.27
N LYS A 69 5.79 -2.86 -2.19
CA LYS A 69 6.21 -1.74 -3.06
C LYS A 69 7.69 -1.68 -3.54
N CYS A 70 8.59 -2.57 -3.12
CA CYS A 70 9.91 -2.73 -3.74
C CYS A 70 9.86 -3.36 -5.15
N GLU A 71 8.79 -4.07 -5.53
CA GLU A 71 8.76 -4.88 -6.77
C GLU A 71 7.60 -4.53 -7.71
N PHE A 72 6.74 -3.58 -7.35
CA PHE A 72 5.66 -3.11 -8.22
C PHE A 72 6.22 -2.09 -9.20
N ASN A 73 7.06 -2.58 -10.13
CA ASN A 73 7.77 -1.79 -11.13
C ASN A 73 6.76 -1.09 -12.04
N GLN A 74 6.74 0.24 -11.93
CA GLN A 74 6.27 1.12 -12.98
C GLN A 74 7.36 1.24 -14.05
#